data_AF-A0A0F9C2Y1-F1
#
_entry.id   AF-A0A0F9C2Y1-F1
#
_cell.length_a   1.000
_cell.length_b   1.000
_cell.length_c   1.000
_cell.angle_alpha   90.00
_cell.angle_beta   90.00
_cell.angle_gamma   90.00
#
_symmetry.space_group_name_H-M   'P 1'
#
loop_
_entity.id
_entity.type
_entity.pdbx_description
1 polymer ?
#
loop_
_entity_poly.entity_id
_entity_poly.type
_entity_poly.pdbx_seq_one_letter_code
_entity_poly.pdbx_strand_id
1 'polypeptide(L)'
;MNLNLASLDATLDEGNFIFNAPSSAISSDVDLTYEKTLLDETNIQQNIISDLHAVTPSTLTLSKPITITIKIPDDYALGGQLFIAKQSGANWDTVANSIVLDGFVSAQVTTLGTYAIQMQRNEAFANIGPTCDVNATEQSVRFVHVADLHARFGYEEQYFSRIKAYYNQVASQTPHTLFTNGGDDYEKGTVAEQISKGMATVEAIKAMAFDVRVVGNHDYAWGPAQLLDYANDDNAIVLASNTRYTGDSTQSFNAVDFSIVQVGCLKVGFFGMTSVPWNELDQPVETAPIPDFIANFKMNWQWQDIAKNIVAQYRQDVDYMVMLSHLGEGADTQIAQNIAGIDLVLGGHTHGGESFQQLDNGSLVIQPNFFAQGLTDLELTFEKARHTEERLKPLHIVVRRNDLVFNSKEDY
;
A
#
# COMPACT_ATOMS: atom_id res chain seq x y z
N MET A 1 -25.90 -32.52 -1.39
CA MET A 1 -25.33 -32.88 -2.71
C MET A 1 -24.84 -34.31 -2.64
N ASN A 2 -24.72 -35.06 -3.73
CA ASN A 2 -24.08 -36.38 -3.71
C ASN A 2 -22.78 -36.30 -4.52
N LEU A 3 -21.64 -36.56 -3.86
CA LEU A 3 -20.36 -36.70 -4.52
C LEU A 3 -20.18 -38.17 -4.84
N ASN A 4 -20.18 -38.52 -6.11
CA ASN A 4 -20.01 -39.89 -6.57
C ASN A 4 -18.61 -40.10 -7.17
N LEU A 5 -18.29 -41.32 -7.58
CA LEU A 5 -17.02 -41.64 -8.24
C LEU A 5 -16.77 -40.86 -9.55
N ALA A 6 -17.81 -40.26 -10.14
CA ALA A 6 -17.69 -39.32 -11.26
C ALA A 6 -17.34 -37.90 -10.75
N SER A 7 -17.48 -36.88 -11.61
CA SER A 7 -17.31 -35.49 -11.20
C SER A 7 -18.59 -34.94 -10.55
N LEU A 8 -18.44 -33.93 -9.70
CA LEU A 8 -19.53 -33.13 -9.16
C LEU A 8 -19.27 -31.66 -9.45
N ASP A 9 -20.17 -31.05 -10.21
CA ASP A 9 -20.20 -29.60 -10.41
C ASP A 9 -21.47 -29.07 -9.74
N ALA A 10 -21.31 -28.32 -8.67
CA ALA A 10 -22.42 -27.78 -7.90
C ALA A 10 -22.31 -26.26 -7.80
N THR A 11 -23.39 -25.58 -8.17
CA THR A 11 -23.58 -24.14 -7.96
C THR A 11 -24.60 -23.96 -6.85
N LEU A 12 -24.20 -23.29 -5.78
CA LEU A 12 -24.95 -23.10 -4.54
C LEU A 12 -25.02 -21.61 -4.20
N ASP A 13 -25.90 -21.27 -3.23
CA ASP A 13 -26.11 -19.89 -2.78
C ASP A 13 -26.34 -18.92 -3.95
N GLU A 14 -27.29 -19.26 -4.82
CA GLU A 14 -27.67 -18.43 -5.98
C GLU A 14 -26.50 -18.11 -6.94
N GLY A 15 -25.42 -18.91 -6.92
CA GLY A 15 -24.24 -18.69 -7.74
C GLY A 15 -23.04 -18.12 -6.99
N ASN A 16 -23.19 -17.78 -5.71
CA ASN A 16 -22.10 -17.20 -4.91
C ASN A 16 -21.08 -18.23 -4.44
N PHE A 17 -21.43 -19.52 -4.44
CA PHE A 17 -20.53 -20.61 -4.09
C PHE A 17 -20.56 -21.70 -5.16
N ILE A 18 -19.41 -21.98 -5.76
CA ILE A 18 -19.24 -23.04 -6.76
C ILE A 18 -18.25 -24.07 -6.21
N PHE A 19 -18.67 -25.33 -6.27
CA PHE A 19 -17.91 -26.48 -5.84
C PHE A 19 -17.71 -27.41 -7.02
N ASN A 20 -16.46 -27.62 -7.45
CA ASN A 20 -16.12 -28.52 -8.54
C ASN A 20 -15.20 -29.62 -8.04
N ALA A 21 -15.67 -30.86 -8.07
CA ALA A 21 -14.87 -32.04 -7.77
C ALA A 21 -14.66 -32.87 -9.04
N PRO A 22 -13.41 -33.15 -9.45
CA PRO A 22 -13.13 -33.97 -10.61
C PRO A 22 -13.47 -35.45 -10.35
N SER A 23 -13.56 -36.23 -11.43
CA SER A 23 -13.76 -37.68 -11.30
C SER A 23 -12.66 -38.35 -10.49
N SER A 24 -13.06 -39.35 -9.70
CA SER A 24 -12.18 -40.06 -8.77
C SER A 24 -11.52 -39.17 -7.71
N ALA A 25 -12.17 -38.07 -7.32
CA ALA A 25 -11.75 -37.30 -6.14
C ALA A 25 -11.96 -38.09 -4.83
N ILE A 26 -12.79 -39.13 -4.85
CA ILE A 26 -13.15 -40.00 -3.73
C ILE A 26 -13.09 -41.48 -4.12
N SER A 27 -13.04 -42.38 -3.14
CA SER A 27 -12.97 -43.84 -3.33
C SER A 27 -14.32 -44.56 -3.32
N SER A 28 -15.39 -43.89 -2.90
CA SER A 28 -16.77 -44.39 -2.84
C SER A 28 -17.73 -43.23 -2.72
N ASP A 29 -18.94 -43.35 -3.25
CA ASP A 29 -19.96 -42.30 -3.20
C ASP A 29 -20.24 -41.83 -1.76
N VAL A 30 -20.39 -40.51 -1.58
CA VAL A 30 -20.60 -39.84 -0.29
C VAL A 30 -21.64 -38.74 -0.43
N ASP A 31 -22.60 -38.71 0.50
CA ASP A 31 -23.51 -37.58 0.64
C ASP A 31 -22.80 -36.40 1.32
N LEU A 32 -22.86 -35.24 0.67
CA LEU A 32 -22.33 -33.99 1.18
C LEU A 32 -23.46 -33.07 1.65
N THR A 33 -23.24 -32.43 2.80
CA THR A 33 -24.11 -31.36 3.29
C THR A 33 -23.44 -30.02 3.06
N TYR A 34 -24.22 -29.06 2.57
CA TYR A 34 -23.84 -27.66 2.41
C TYR A 34 -24.63 -26.79 3.38
N GLU A 35 -23.94 -25.92 4.08
CA GLU A 35 -24.52 -24.93 4.99
C GLU A 35 -23.86 -23.56 4.77
N LYS A 36 -24.69 -22.52 4.76
CA LYS A 36 -24.26 -21.13 4.70
C LYS A 36 -24.46 -20.48 6.07
N THR A 37 -23.43 -19.80 6.56
CA THR A 37 -23.51 -18.93 7.73
C THR A 37 -23.20 -17.50 7.30
N LEU A 38 -24.02 -16.54 7.73
CA LEU A 38 -23.79 -15.13 7.42
C LEU A 38 -22.52 -14.62 8.12
N LEU A 39 -21.81 -13.71 7.47
CA LEU A 39 -20.63 -13.05 8.04
C LEU A 39 -20.97 -12.34 9.36
N ASP A 40 -20.13 -12.53 10.38
CA ASP A 40 -20.26 -11.93 11.69
C ASP A 40 -19.06 -11.02 12.06
N GLU A 41 -19.21 -10.25 13.15
CA GLU A 41 -18.18 -9.31 13.60
C GLU A 41 -16.85 -9.99 13.97
N THR A 42 -16.88 -11.22 14.47
CA THR A 42 -15.67 -11.95 14.88
C THR A 42 -14.83 -12.33 13.66
N ASN A 43 -15.48 -12.74 12.58
CA ASN A 43 -14.82 -13.06 11.31
C ASN A 43 -14.37 -11.79 10.58
N ILE A 44 -15.13 -10.69 10.65
CA ILE A 44 -14.70 -9.38 10.10
C ILE A 44 -13.39 -8.92 10.75
N GLN A 45 -13.23 -9.09 12.07
CA GLN A 45 -11.98 -8.77 12.77
C GLN A 45 -10.77 -9.61 12.32
N GLN A 46 -11.01 -10.76 11.69
CA GLN A 46 -9.99 -11.62 11.09
C GLN A 46 -9.84 -11.39 9.58
N ASN A 47 -10.35 -10.27 9.06
CA ASN A 47 -10.36 -9.91 7.65
C ASN A 47 -11.12 -10.87 6.74
N ILE A 48 -12.12 -11.58 7.27
CA ILE A 48 -13.07 -12.32 6.44
C ILE A 48 -14.08 -11.35 5.85
N ILE A 49 -14.27 -11.43 4.53
CA ILE A 49 -15.10 -10.48 3.79
C ILE A 49 -16.36 -11.10 3.21
N SER A 50 -16.45 -12.44 3.13
CA SER A 50 -17.61 -13.14 2.59
C SER A 50 -18.40 -13.88 3.67
N ASP A 51 -19.61 -14.31 3.32
CA ASP A 51 -20.31 -15.37 4.06
C ASP A 51 -19.47 -16.65 4.13
N LEU A 52 -19.78 -17.49 5.12
CA LEU A 52 -19.08 -18.73 5.40
C LEU A 52 -19.83 -19.90 4.75
N HIS A 53 -19.10 -20.74 4.03
CA HIS A 53 -19.62 -21.86 3.27
C HIS A 53 -19.04 -23.18 3.80
N ALA A 54 -19.86 -23.98 4.49
CA ALA A 54 -19.46 -25.25 5.06
C ALA A 54 -19.89 -26.42 4.17
N VAL A 55 -18.93 -27.29 3.83
CA VAL A 55 -19.17 -28.56 3.14
C VAL A 55 -18.68 -29.70 4.03
N THR A 56 -19.57 -30.64 4.35
CA THR A 56 -19.31 -31.76 5.28
C THR A 56 -19.61 -33.12 4.64
N PRO A 57 -19.02 -34.23 5.11
CA PRO A 57 -18.17 -34.37 6.31
C PRO A 57 -16.73 -33.88 6.11
N SER A 58 -16.21 -33.08 7.06
CA SER A 58 -14.83 -32.57 7.04
C SER A 58 -13.78 -33.67 7.18
N THR A 59 -14.17 -34.86 7.65
CA THR A 59 -13.34 -36.06 7.74
C THR A 59 -13.17 -36.80 6.40
N LEU A 60 -13.85 -36.37 5.33
CA LEU A 60 -13.71 -36.98 4.02
C LEU A 60 -12.28 -36.82 3.51
N THR A 61 -11.66 -37.94 3.13
CA THR A 61 -10.34 -37.93 2.49
C THR A 61 -10.50 -37.81 0.98
N LEU A 62 -9.96 -36.73 0.41
CA LEU A 62 -9.96 -36.51 -1.03
C LEU A 62 -8.66 -37.04 -1.65
N SER A 63 -8.80 -37.85 -2.70
CA SER A 63 -7.68 -38.42 -3.47
C SER A 63 -7.15 -37.47 -4.54
N LYS A 64 -7.94 -36.44 -4.90
CA LYS A 64 -7.56 -35.36 -5.82
C LYS A 64 -8.05 -34.02 -5.26
N PRO A 65 -7.38 -32.91 -5.58
CA PRO A 65 -7.88 -31.59 -5.25
C PRO A 65 -9.25 -31.33 -5.88
N ILE A 66 -10.05 -30.53 -5.19
CA ILE A 66 -11.32 -29.97 -5.67
C ILE A 66 -11.17 -28.45 -5.77
N THR A 67 -11.97 -27.82 -6.61
CA THR A 67 -12.05 -26.36 -6.70
C THR A 67 -13.16 -25.84 -5.80
N ILE A 68 -12.82 -24.88 -4.95
CA ILE A 68 -13.78 -24.01 -4.28
C ILE A 68 -13.70 -22.63 -4.92
N THR A 69 -14.84 -22.06 -5.29
CA THR A 69 -14.94 -20.72 -5.85
C THR A 69 -16.02 -19.95 -5.12
N ILE A 70 -15.69 -18.77 -4.60
CA ILE A 70 -16.59 -17.91 -3.83
C ILE A 70 -16.66 -16.55 -4.52
N LYS A 71 -17.87 -16.00 -4.68
CA LYS A 71 -18.08 -14.67 -5.24
C LYS A 71 -17.55 -13.61 -4.26
N ILE A 72 -16.82 -12.64 -4.78
CA ILE A 72 -16.44 -11.45 -4.01
C ILE A 72 -17.72 -10.66 -3.72
N PRO A 73 -17.96 -10.23 -2.46
CA PRO A 73 -19.13 -9.43 -2.12
C PRO A 73 -19.24 -8.19 -3.02
N ASP A 74 -20.45 -7.86 -3.47
CA ASP A 74 -20.67 -6.74 -4.40
C ASP A 74 -20.36 -5.38 -3.75
N ASP A 75 -20.42 -5.30 -2.43
CA ASP A 75 -20.07 -4.14 -1.60
C ASP A 75 -18.59 -4.11 -1.19
N TYR A 76 -17.78 -5.09 -1.61
CA TYR A 76 -16.37 -5.12 -1.28
C TYR A 76 -15.59 -4.00 -1.97
N ALA A 77 -15.11 -3.05 -1.18
CA ALA A 77 -14.15 -2.05 -1.62
C ALA A 77 -12.77 -2.72 -1.74
N LEU A 78 -12.20 -2.75 -2.95
CA LEU A 78 -10.86 -3.29 -3.25
C LEU A 78 -9.83 -2.92 -2.16
N GLY A 79 -9.34 -3.92 -1.43
CA GLY A 79 -8.24 -3.81 -0.48
C GLY A 79 -7.42 -5.11 -0.45
N GLY A 80 -6.11 -5.01 -0.28
CA GLY A 80 -5.21 -6.17 -0.18
C GLY A 80 -5.38 -7.25 -1.27
N GLN A 81 -4.79 -8.40 -0.99
CA GLN A 81 -4.94 -9.65 -1.71
C GLN A 81 -6.09 -10.47 -1.11
N LEU A 82 -6.78 -11.24 -1.96
CA LEU A 82 -7.93 -12.05 -1.55
C LEU A 82 -7.60 -13.52 -1.70
N PHE A 83 -7.90 -14.30 -0.67
CA PHE A 83 -7.65 -15.73 -0.62
C PHE A 83 -8.92 -16.47 -0.26
N ILE A 84 -9.10 -17.67 -0.82
CA ILE A 84 -9.90 -18.68 -0.15
C ILE A 84 -9.18 -19.01 1.15
N ALA A 85 -9.90 -18.97 2.27
CA ALA A 85 -9.40 -19.39 3.57
C ALA A 85 -10.27 -20.51 4.12
N LYS A 86 -9.65 -21.44 4.86
CA LYS A 86 -10.32 -22.53 5.55
C LYS A 86 -10.33 -22.27 7.04
N GLN A 87 -11.48 -22.47 7.68
CA GLN A 87 -11.60 -22.32 9.13
C GLN A 87 -10.88 -23.46 9.86
N SER A 88 -10.10 -23.10 10.89
CA SER A 88 -9.27 -24.00 11.72
C SER A 88 -9.44 -23.61 13.19
N GLY A 89 -10.42 -24.22 13.85
CA GLY A 89 -10.85 -23.79 15.19
C GLY A 89 -11.46 -22.40 15.15
N ALA A 90 -10.87 -21.45 15.89
CA ALA A 90 -11.28 -20.05 15.89
C ALA A 90 -10.56 -19.19 14.83
N ASN A 91 -9.56 -19.75 14.13
CA ASN A 91 -8.71 -19.05 13.18
C ASN A 91 -9.02 -19.46 11.73
N TRP A 92 -8.35 -18.80 10.80
CA TRP A 92 -8.44 -19.05 9.36
C TRP A 92 -7.06 -19.29 8.75
N ASP A 93 -6.96 -20.33 7.91
CA ASP A 93 -5.76 -20.67 7.16
C ASP A 93 -5.98 -20.34 5.68
N THR A 94 -5.21 -19.40 5.11
CA THR A 94 -5.32 -19.04 3.69
C THR A 94 -4.78 -20.14 2.78
N VAL A 95 -5.43 -20.29 1.62
CA VAL A 95 -5.03 -21.25 0.59
C VAL A 95 -4.18 -20.51 -0.45
N ALA A 96 -2.87 -20.74 -0.43
CA ALA A 96 -1.89 -19.96 -1.20
C ALA A 96 -2.10 -19.97 -2.73
N ASN A 97 -2.74 -21.01 -3.29
CA ASN A 97 -3.04 -21.10 -4.73
C ASN A 97 -4.36 -20.41 -5.12
N SER A 98 -4.81 -19.43 -4.33
CA SER A 98 -6.01 -18.67 -4.63
C SER A 98 -5.82 -17.78 -5.86
N ILE A 99 -6.84 -17.74 -6.72
CA ILE A 99 -6.87 -16.97 -7.95
C ILE A 99 -8.09 -16.06 -7.92
N VAL A 100 -7.88 -14.77 -8.13
CA VAL A 100 -8.94 -13.77 -8.29
C VAL A 100 -9.21 -13.55 -9.77
N LEU A 101 -10.42 -13.89 -10.23
CA LEU A 101 -10.81 -13.75 -11.62
C LEU A 101 -12.32 -13.51 -11.72
N ASP A 102 -12.74 -12.57 -12.58
CA ASP A 102 -14.14 -12.30 -12.95
C ASP A 102 -15.11 -12.10 -11.75
N GLY A 103 -14.63 -11.48 -10.67
CA GLY A 103 -15.43 -11.21 -9.47
C GLY A 103 -15.51 -12.39 -8.49
N PHE A 104 -14.69 -13.43 -8.69
CA PHE A 104 -14.60 -14.58 -7.82
C PHE A 104 -13.18 -14.78 -7.29
N VAL A 105 -13.08 -15.47 -6.15
CA VAL A 105 -11.84 -16.05 -5.64
C VAL A 105 -11.99 -17.56 -5.72
N SER A 106 -11.01 -18.25 -6.30
CA SER A 106 -11.02 -19.71 -6.44
C SER A 106 -9.73 -20.33 -5.93
N ALA A 107 -9.79 -21.53 -5.36
CA ALA A 107 -8.60 -22.27 -4.91
C ALA A 107 -8.79 -23.78 -5.02
N GLN A 108 -7.69 -24.51 -5.20
CA GLN A 108 -7.70 -25.97 -5.14
C GLN A 108 -7.42 -26.45 -3.72
N VAL A 109 -8.31 -27.25 -3.14
CA VAL A 109 -8.20 -27.77 -1.77
C VAL A 109 -8.30 -29.30 -1.74
N THR A 110 -7.70 -29.93 -0.73
CA THR A 110 -7.64 -31.39 -0.57
C THR A 110 -8.43 -31.91 0.63
N THR A 111 -9.11 -31.02 1.35
CA THR A 111 -9.96 -31.37 2.49
C THR A 111 -11.29 -30.64 2.37
N LEU A 112 -12.30 -31.10 3.09
CA LEU A 112 -13.57 -30.38 3.25
C LEU A 112 -13.58 -29.58 4.57
N GLY A 113 -14.55 -28.69 4.73
CA GLY A 113 -14.70 -27.82 5.90
C GLY A 113 -15.47 -26.56 5.58
N THR A 114 -15.26 -25.53 6.40
CA THR A 114 -15.82 -24.19 6.22
C THR A 114 -14.82 -23.31 5.50
N TYR A 115 -15.29 -22.66 4.44
CA TYR A 115 -14.51 -21.76 3.59
C TYR A 115 -15.14 -20.38 3.52
N ALA A 116 -14.30 -19.36 3.40
CA ALA A 116 -14.70 -17.97 3.15
C ALA A 116 -13.59 -17.27 2.37
N ILE A 117 -13.84 -16.02 1.95
CA ILE A 117 -12.79 -15.15 1.41
C ILE A 117 -12.16 -14.36 2.54
N GLN A 118 -10.84 -14.48 2.68
CA GLN A 118 -10.03 -13.69 3.58
C GLN A 118 -9.20 -12.67 2.80
N MET A 119 -9.22 -11.42 3.23
CA MET A 119 -8.35 -10.36 2.75
C MET A 119 -7.05 -10.36 3.55
N GLN A 120 -5.91 -10.28 2.87
CA GLN A 120 -4.60 -10.05 3.48
C GLN A 120 -3.91 -8.90 2.75
N ARG A 121 -3.31 -7.98 3.49
CA ARG A 121 -2.53 -6.89 2.90
C ARG A 121 -1.09 -7.32 2.70
N ASN A 122 -0.47 -6.78 1.66
CA ASN A 122 0.98 -6.89 1.51
C ASN A 122 1.63 -5.94 2.51
N GLU A 123 2.57 -6.46 3.28
CA GLU A 123 3.28 -5.74 4.33
C GLU A 123 4.79 -5.75 4.08
N ALA A 124 5.48 -4.67 4.41
CA ALA A 124 6.94 -4.61 4.45
C ALA A 124 7.45 -4.18 5.83
N PHE A 125 8.66 -4.62 6.17
CA PHE A 125 9.33 -4.26 7.43
C PHE A 125 10.75 -3.80 7.14
N ALA A 126 11.15 -2.68 7.73
CA ALA A 126 12.52 -2.17 7.64
C ALA A 126 13.01 -1.61 8.97
N ASN A 127 14.33 -1.43 9.08
CA ASN A 127 14.97 -0.74 10.19
C ASN A 127 15.81 0.40 9.61
N ILE A 128 15.65 1.61 10.15
CA ILE A 128 16.40 2.80 9.72
C ILE A 128 17.14 3.41 10.92
N GLY A 129 18.41 3.73 10.68
CA GLY A 129 19.28 4.33 11.67
C GLY A 129 19.73 3.37 12.78
N PRO A 130 20.32 3.92 13.85
CA PRO A 130 20.76 3.14 15.00
C PRO A 130 19.59 2.49 15.74
N THR A 131 19.84 1.33 16.33
CA THR A 131 18.89 0.65 17.22
C THR A 131 18.50 1.52 18.41
N CYS A 132 17.34 1.25 19.00
CA CYS A 132 16.83 1.94 20.20
C CYS A 132 17.90 2.09 21.31
N ASP A 133 18.11 3.32 21.78
CA ASP A 133 18.85 3.58 23.02
C ASP A 133 17.89 3.46 24.22
N VAL A 134 18.05 2.38 24.97
CA VAL A 134 17.24 2.08 26.15
C VAL A 134 17.45 3.08 27.30
N ASN A 135 18.50 3.90 27.28
CA ASN A 135 18.75 4.92 28.30
C ASN A 135 18.29 6.33 27.90
N ALA A 136 18.05 6.59 26.61
CA ALA A 136 17.59 7.89 26.14
C ALA A 136 16.19 8.22 26.70
N THR A 137 16.00 9.44 27.21
CA THR A 137 14.68 9.90 27.68
C THR A 137 13.80 10.41 26.55
N GLU A 138 14.43 10.87 25.47
CA GLU A 138 13.80 11.41 24.27
C GLU A 138 14.47 10.85 23.02
N GLN A 139 13.74 10.82 21.90
CA GLN A 139 14.29 10.48 20.60
C GLN A 139 13.69 11.40 19.53
N SER A 140 14.53 11.98 18.67
CA SER A 140 14.06 12.66 17.45
C SER A 140 13.95 11.69 16.28
N VAL A 141 12.90 11.81 15.49
CA VAL A 141 12.75 11.19 14.17
C VAL A 141 12.60 12.31 13.15
N ARG A 142 13.40 12.25 12.08
CA ARG A 142 13.43 13.28 11.05
C ARG A 142 12.95 12.72 9.71
N PHE A 143 12.16 13.48 8.98
CA PHE A 143 11.70 13.18 7.64
C PHE A 143 12.24 14.24 6.71
N VAL A 144 13.02 13.81 5.72
CA VAL A 144 13.34 14.63 4.55
C VAL A 144 12.39 14.19 3.46
N HIS A 145 11.45 15.05 3.11
CA HIS A 145 10.35 14.71 2.21
C HIS A 145 10.40 15.53 0.94
N VAL A 146 10.24 14.86 -0.19
CA VAL A 146 10.06 15.45 -1.53
C VAL A 146 8.83 14.83 -2.19
N ALA A 147 8.29 15.48 -3.20
CA ALA A 147 7.24 14.96 -4.06
C ALA A 147 7.31 15.67 -5.42
N ASP A 148 6.61 15.15 -6.42
CA ASP A 148 6.41 15.83 -7.71
C ASP A 148 7.73 16.20 -8.40
N LEU A 149 8.72 15.30 -8.33
CA LEU A 149 10.05 15.52 -8.91
C LEU A 149 10.01 15.61 -10.44
N HIS A 150 9.04 14.93 -11.07
CA HIS A 150 8.66 15.11 -12.47
C HIS A 150 9.85 15.10 -13.44
N ALA A 151 10.75 14.14 -13.26
CA ALA A 151 11.94 13.95 -14.07
C ALA A 151 12.84 15.19 -14.23
N ARG A 152 12.79 16.16 -13.30
CA ARG A 152 13.51 17.45 -13.36
C ARG A 152 14.96 17.38 -12.87
N PHE A 153 15.64 16.26 -13.09
CA PHE A 153 17.00 16.01 -12.56
C PHE A 153 18.14 16.70 -13.32
N GLY A 154 17.86 17.37 -14.45
CA GLY A 154 18.89 17.87 -15.38
C GLY A 154 19.18 19.38 -15.33
N TYR A 155 18.37 20.17 -14.64
CA TYR A 155 18.55 21.63 -14.53
C TYR A 155 19.36 21.97 -13.28
N GLU A 156 20.22 23.01 -13.36
CA GLU A 156 21.13 23.36 -12.27
C GLU A 156 20.41 23.68 -10.97
N GLU A 157 19.25 24.34 -11.05
CA GLU A 157 18.43 24.69 -9.89
C GLU A 157 17.64 23.50 -9.32
N GLN A 158 17.61 22.35 -10.01
CA GLN A 158 16.70 21.21 -9.75
C GLN A 158 17.46 19.88 -9.62
N TYR A 159 18.78 19.92 -9.42
CA TYR A 159 19.59 18.73 -9.33
C TYR A 159 19.19 17.84 -8.15
N PHE A 160 18.80 16.60 -8.46
CA PHE A 160 18.54 15.57 -7.47
C PHE A 160 19.75 15.32 -6.56
N SER A 161 20.97 15.49 -7.07
CA SER A 161 22.19 15.39 -6.27
C SER A 161 22.26 16.41 -5.13
N ARG A 162 21.65 17.59 -5.25
CA ARG A 162 21.54 18.57 -4.16
C ARG A 162 20.60 18.08 -3.07
N ILE A 163 19.44 17.54 -3.45
CA ILE A 163 18.51 16.91 -2.52
C ILE A 163 19.22 15.77 -1.77
N LYS A 164 19.92 14.89 -2.49
CA LYS A 164 20.64 13.77 -1.87
C LYS A 164 21.79 14.23 -0.98
N ALA A 165 22.52 15.28 -1.36
CA ALA A 165 23.57 15.87 -0.54
C ALA A 165 23.01 16.45 0.76
N TYR A 166 21.88 17.16 0.69
CA TYR A 166 21.18 17.66 1.87
C TYR A 166 20.75 16.51 2.78
N TYR A 167 20.09 15.48 2.24
CA TYR A 167 19.70 14.29 2.99
C TYR A 167 20.92 13.65 3.70
N ASN A 168 22.02 13.41 2.97
CA ASN A 168 23.22 12.82 3.54
C ASN A 168 23.81 13.68 4.66
N GLN A 169 23.79 15.00 4.51
CA GLN A 169 24.25 15.94 5.54
C GLN A 169 23.39 15.80 6.80
N VAL A 170 22.06 15.85 6.68
CA VAL A 170 21.17 15.82 7.84
C VAL A 170 21.09 14.45 8.50
N ALA A 171 21.14 13.37 7.71
CA ALA A 171 21.23 12.00 8.23
C ALA A 171 22.52 11.75 9.02
N SER A 172 23.62 12.42 8.65
CA SER A 172 24.87 12.35 9.44
C SER A 172 24.78 13.05 10.80
N GLN A 173 23.88 14.03 10.94
CA GLN A 173 23.63 14.78 12.18
C GLN A 173 22.59 14.09 13.05
N THR A 174 21.53 13.56 12.43
CA THR A 174 20.42 12.86 13.07
C THR A 174 20.26 11.49 12.40
N PRO A 175 20.90 10.43 12.89
CA PRO A 175 20.86 9.12 12.24
C PRO A 175 19.47 8.47 12.16
N HIS A 176 18.50 8.95 12.94
CA HIS A 176 17.08 8.61 12.87
C HIS A 176 16.33 9.45 11.81
N THR A 177 16.91 9.58 10.62
CA THR A 177 16.34 10.34 9.50
C THR A 177 15.85 9.39 8.41
N LEU A 178 14.60 9.58 7.97
CA LEU A 178 14.00 8.91 6.81
C LEU A 178 13.99 9.84 5.60
N PHE A 179 14.24 9.27 4.43
CA PHE A 179 14.07 9.94 3.14
C PHE A 179 12.80 9.44 2.46
N THR A 180 11.83 10.31 2.25
CA THR A 180 10.51 9.93 1.73
C THR A 180 10.16 10.66 0.45
N ASN A 181 9.45 9.97 -0.45
CA ASN A 181 8.99 10.53 -1.72
C ASN A 181 7.47 10.38 -1.88
N GLY A 182 6.78 11.50 -2.10
CA GLY A 182 5.35 11.59 -2.27
C GLY A 182 4.83 11.15 -3.64
N GLY A 183 5.68 10.69 -4.55
CA GLY A 183 5.28 10.20 -5.89
C GLY A 183 5.42 11.26 -6.99
N ASP A 184 5.04 10.89 -8.20
CA ASP A 184 5.22 11.67 -9.43
C ASP A 184 6.70 11.95 -9.74
N ASP A 185 7.42 10.84 -9.92
CA ASP A 185 8.81 10.88 -10.34
C ASP A 185 8.94 11.08 -11.84
N TYR A 186 7.95 10.64 -12.62
CA TYR A 186 7.91 10.76 -14.07
C TYR A 186 7.02 11.93 -14.54
N GLU A 187 7.13 12.21 -15.84
CA GLU A 187 6.36 13.18 -16.62
C GLU A 187 6.65 14.66 -16.23
N LYS A 188 6.40 15.64 -17.13
CA LYS A 188 6.71 17.11 -17.05
C LYS A 188 8.19 17.56 -17.10
N GLY A 189 9.15 16.66 -17.28
CA GLY A 189 10.55 16.97 -16.96
C GLY A 189 11.49 17.28 -18.12
N THR A 190 12.25 16.27 -18.52
CA THR A 190 13.48 16.44 -19.30
C THR A 190 13.40 15.78 -20.67
N VAL A 191 14.15 16.33 -21.64
CA VAL A 191 14.36 15.67 -22.94
C VAL A 191 14.97 14.26 -22.76
N ALA A 192 15.79 14.08 -21.72
CA ALA A 192 16.38 12.79 -21.37
C ALA A 192 15.31 11.75 -21.02
N GLU A 193 14.32 12.10 -20.20
CA GLU A 193 13.18 11.23 -19.91
C GLU A 193 12.45 10.82 -21.20
N GLN A 194 12.07 11.80 -22.02
CA GLN A 194 11.25 11.57 -23.22
C GLN A 194 11.96 10.67 -24.24
N ILE A 195 13.25 10.91 -24.50
CA ILE A 195 14.02 10.08 -25.45
C ILE A 195 14.28 8.67 -24.90
N SER A 196 14.48 8.54 -23.58
CA SER A 196 14.70 7.26 -22.92
C SER A 196 13.42 6.50 -22.55
N LYS A 197 12.25 7.12 -22.76
CA LYS A 197 10.93 6.62 -22.34
C LYS A 197 10.88 6.30 -20.84
N GLY A 198 11.38 7.22 -20.01
CA GLY A 198 11.39 7.08 -18.55
C GLY A 198 12.65 6.45 -17.96
N MET A 199 13.46 5.71 -18.73
CA MET A 199 14.62 4.98 -18.17
C MET A 199 15.67 5.89 -17.52
N ALA A 200 15.89 7.10 -18.04
CA ALA A 200 16.79 8.06 -17.38
C ALA A 200 16.28 8.49 -16.00
N THR A 201 14.96 8.62 -15.83
CA THR A 201 14.31 8.90 -14.55
C THR A 201 14.46 7.72 -13.60
N VAL A 202 14.29 6.48 -14.08
CA VAL A 202 14.53 5.27 -13.28
C VAL A 202 15.91 5.29 -12.65
N GLU A 203 16.96 5.52 -13.46
CA GLU A 203 18.34 5.56 -12.97
C GLU A 203 18.54 6.67 -11.94
N ALA A 204 18.04 7.88 -12.22
CA ALA A 204 18.17 9.02 -11.32
C ALA A 204 17.46 8.78 -9.98
N ILE A 205 16.26 8.20 -10.00
CA ILE A 205 15.45 7.95 -8.80
C ILE A 205 16.00 6.79 -7.98
N LYS A 206 16.39 5.67 -8.60
CA LYS A 206 17.03 4.56 -7.87
C LYS A 206 18.33 5.02 -7.21
N ALA A 207 19.08 5.94 -7.83
CA ALA A 207 20.28 6.54 -7.23
C ALA A 207 19.98 7.45 -6.02
N MET A 208 18.75 7.96 -5.88
CA MET A 208 18.34 8.72 -4.70
C MET A 208 18.22 7.83 -3.46
N ALA A 209 17.93 6.54 -3.63
CA ALA A 209 17.78 5.56 -2.55
C ALA A 209 16.91 6.10 -1.40
N PHE A 210 15.63 6.35 -1.72
CA PHE A 210 14.63 6.73 -0.74
C PHE A 210 14.29 5.54 0.15
N ASP A 211 13.97 5.80 1.41
CA ASP A 211 13.56 4.74 2.33
C ASP A 211 12.12 4.27 2.04
N VAL A 212 11.21 5.22 1.79
CA VAL A 212 9.79 4.97 1.53
C VAL A 212 9.26 5.88 0.44
N ARG A 213 8.53 5.32 -0.52
CA ARG A 213 7.95 6.03 -1.69
C ARG A 213 6.49 5.63 -1.88
N VAL A 214 5.69 6.47 -2.49
CA VAL A 214 4.32 6.14 -2.92
C VAL A 214 4.20 6.34 -4.43
N VAL A 215 3.44 5.49 -5.09
CA VAL A 215 3.09 5.68 -6.51
C VAL A 215 2.25 6.95 -6.66
N GLY A 216 2.65 7.88 -7.51
CA GLY A 216 1.89 9.05 -7.92
C GLY A 216 1.05 8.81 -9.19
N ASN A 217 0.22 9.77 -9.60
CA ASN A 217 -0.63 9.61 -10.78
C ASN A 217 0.15 9.58 -12.10
N HIS A 218 1.27 10.30 -12.20
CA HIS A 218 2.13 10.28 -13.38
C HIS A 218 3.10 9.11 -13.40
N ASP A 219 3.25 8.36 -12.31
CA ASP A 219 4.07 7.14 -12.30
C ASP A 219 3.48 6.01 -13.17
N TYR A 220 2.25 6.21 -13.65
CA TYR A 220 1.56 5.38 -14.64
C TYR A 220 1.87 5.78 -16.09
N ALA A 221 2.46 6.96 -16.34
CA ALA A 221 2.55 7.59 -17.67
C ALA A 221 3.24 6.72 -18.73
N TRP A 222 4.25 5.92 -18.34
CA TRP A 222 5.00 5.07 -19.27
C TRP A 222 4.47 3.62 -19.35
N GLY A 223 3.28 3.37 -18.80
CA GLY A 223 2.55 2.10 -18.92
C GLY A 223 2.95 1.02 -17.90
N PRO A 224 2.32 -0.17 -17.99
CA PRO A 224 2.39 -1.20 -16.94
C PRO A 224 3.81 -1.72 -16.67
N ALA A 225 4.65 -1.83 -17.71
CA ALA A 225 6.02 -2.33 -17.53
C ALA A 225 6.87 -1.39 -16.67
N GLN A 226 6.74 -0.07 -16.88
CA GLN A 226 7.46 0.93 -16.11
C GLN A 226 6.94 1.03 -14.67
N LEU A 227 5.63 0.91 -14.47
CA LEU A 227 5.02 0.89 -13.15
C LEU A 227 5.45 -0.35 -12.34
N LEU A 228 5.58 -1.51 -13.00
CA LEU A 228 6.14 -2.71 -12.34
C LEU A 228 7.60 -2.50 -11.93
N ASP A 229 8.44 -1.89 -12.78
CA ASP A 229 9.82 -1.55 -12.40
C ASP A 229 9.88 -0.53 -11.25
N TYR A 230 8.99 0.48 -11.26
CA TYR A 230 8.86 1.45 -10.17
C TYR A 230 8.50 0.74 -8.85
N ALA A 231 7.51 -0.15 -8.89
CA ALA A 231 7.05 -0.91 -7.71
C ALA A 231 8.08 -1.91 -7.20
N ASN A 232 9.06 -2.30 -8.02
CA ASN A 232 10.13 -3.23 -7.69
C ASN A 232 11.48 -2.52 -7.47
N ASP A 233 11.47 -1.29 -6.96
CA ASP A 233 12.71 -0.61 -6.56
C ASP A 233 13.33 -1.29 -5.32
N ASP A 234 14.46 -1.96 -5.52
CA ASP A 234 15.18 -2.66 -4.46
C ASP A 234 15.79 -1.71 -3.39
N ASN A 235 15.78 -0.39 -3.62
CA ASN A 235 16.32 0.59 -2.69
C ASN A 235 15.26 1.22 -1.78
N ALA A 236 13.98 0.96 -2.01
CA ALA A 236 12.88 1.65 -1.34
C ALA A 236 11.71 0.72 -1.02
N ILE A 237 11.02 0.97 0.09
CA ILE A 237 9.66 0.45 0.26
C ILE A 237 8.73 1.29 -0.60
N VAL A 238 8.08 0.68 -1.59
CA VAL A 238 7.07 1.35 -2.42
C VAL A 238 5.68 1.02 -1.89
N LEU A 239 4.88 2.05 -1.65
CA LEU A 239 3.53 1.92 -1.11
C LEU A 239 2.48 2.06 -2.20
N ALA A 240 1.45 1.22 -2.12
CA ALA A 240 0.34 1.18 -3.06
C ALA A 240 -0.92 0.61 -2.38
N SER A 241 -1.53 1.34 -1.44
CA SER A 241 -2.66 0.82 -0.66
C SER A 241 -3.99 0.82 -1.40
N ASN A 242 -4.09 1.58 -2.49
CA ASN A 242 -5.28 1.66 -3.33
C ASN A 242 -5.04 1.25 -4.79
N THR A 243 -3.92 0.58 -5.07
CA THR A 243 -3.54 0.08 -6.39
C THR A 243 -3.15 -1.38 -6.32
N ARG A 244 -3.65 -2.19 -7.25
CA ARG A 244 -3.37 -3.62 -7.30
C ARG A 244 -3.05 -4.08 -8.72
N TYR A 245 -1.99 -4.85 -8.85
CA TYR A 245 -1.69 -5.60 -10.06
C TYR A 245 -2.56 -6.87 -10.13
N THR A 246 -3.23 -7.07 -11.26
CA THR A 246 -4.08 -8.22 -11.59
C THR A 246 -3.69 -8.87 -12.92
N GLY A 247 -2.47 -8.62 -13.40
CA GLY A 247 -1.95 -9.23 -14.61
C GLY A 247 -1.32 -10.60 -14.39
N ASP A 248 -0.32 -10.93 -15.22
CA ASP A 248 0.36 -12.21 -15.17
C ASP A 248 1.19 -12.37 -13.89
N SER A 249 0.90 -13.43 -13.13
CA SER A 249 1.63 -13.84 -11.92
C SER A 249 3.15 -14.01 -12.09
N THR A 250 3.68 -14.13 -13.32
CA THR A 250 5.14 -14.16 -13.57
C THR A 250 5.81 -12.80 -13.38
N GLN A 251 5.04 -11.72 -13.42
CA GLN A 251 5.52 -10.37 -13.13
C GLN A 251 5.31 -10.04 -11.65
N SER A 252 6.32 -9.42 -11.03
CA SER A 252 6.24 -9.01 -9.63
C SER A 252 5.74 -7.58 -9.52
N PHE A 253 4.82 -7.35 -8.60
CA PHE A 253 4.43 -6.02 -8.13
C PHE A 253 4.70 -5.99 -6.63
N ASN A 254 5.89 -5.54 -6.25
CA ASN A 254 6.38 -5.61 -4.87
C ASN A 254 5.94 -4.43 -4.00
N ALA A 255 5.22 -3.46 -4.57
CA ALA A 255 4.63 -2.40 -3.77
C ALA A 255 3.63 -2.99 -2.77
N VAL A 256 3.65 -2.45 -1.56
CA VAL A 256 2.93 -2.99 -0.40
C VAL A 256 1.79 -2.06 0.03
N ASP A 257 0.75 -2.63 0.64
CA ASP A 257 -0.36 -1.84 1.17
C ASP A 257 0.06 -1.07 2.44
N PHE A 258 0.95 -1.65 3.24
CA PHE A 258 1.37 -1.12 4.52
C PHE A 258 2.83 -1.46 4.80
N SER A 259 3.51 -0.66 5.59
CA SER A 259 4.83 -1.03 6.12
C SER A 259 5.04 -0.54 7.54
N ILE A 260 5.86 -1.27 8.29
CA ILE A 260 6.35 -0.85 9.60
C ILE A 260 7.85 -0.63 9.51
N VAL A 261 8.27 0.61 9.74
CA VAL A 261 9.67 1.00 9.77
C VAL A 261 10.09 1.25 11.22
N GLN A 262 11.01 0.43 11.72
CA GLN A 262 11.60 0.62 13.04
C GLN A 262 12.70 1.69 12.96
N VAL A 263 12.53 2.79 13.71
CA VAL A 263 13.45 3.92 13.75
C VAL A 263 13.87 4.14 15.20
N GLY A 264 15.04 3.62 15.57
CA GLY A 264 15.44 3.60 16.98
C GLY A 264 14.42 2.86 17.84
N CYS A 265 13.80 3.55 18.80
CA CYS A 265 12.76 3.00 19.68
C CYS A 265 11.34 3.05 19.11
N LEU A 266 11.11 3.78 18.01
CA LEU A 266 9.77 4.05 17.45
C LEU A 266 9.47 3.13 16.26
N LYS A 267 8.27 2.57 16.23
CA LYS A 267 7.67 1.93 15.06
C LYS A 267 6.84 2.96 14.29
N VAL A 268 7.28 3.29 13.09
CA VAL A 268 6.55 4.20 12.20
C VAL A 268 5.82 3.36 11.15
N GLY A 269 4.48 3.42 11.17
CA GLY A 269 3.64 2.78 10.17
C GLY A 269 3.46 3.66 8.95
N PHE A 270 3.50 3.09 7.75
CA PHE A 270 3.22 3.81 6.51
C PHE A 270 2.18 3.11 5.65
N PHE A 271 1.25 3.88 5.09
CA PHE A 271 0.42 3.45 3.96
C PHE A 271 0.42 4.51 2.86
N GLY A 272 0.20 4.07 1.62
CA GLY A 272 0.34 4.87 0.41
C GLY A 272 -0.99 5.11 -0.29
N MET A 273 -1.30 6.35 -0.65
CA MET A 273 -2.53 6.69 -1.38
C MET A 273 -2.22 7.40 -2.69
N THR A 274 -2.83 6.95 -3.78
CA THR A 274 -2.62 7.50 -5.12
C THR A 274 -3.92 8.06 -5.71
N SER A 275 -3.84 9.24 -6.33
CA SER A 275 -4.95 9.85 -7.05
C SER A 275 -5.23 9.12 -8.39
N VAL A 276 -6.17 9.67 -9.19
CA VAL A 276 -6.51 9.09 -10.50
C VAL A 276 -5.30 9.13 -11.43
N PRO A 277 -4.94 8.05 -12.17
CA PRO A 277 -3.71 8.00 -12.97
C PRO A 277 -3.77 8.96 -14.15
N TRP A 278 -2.60 9.47 -14.54
CA TRP A 278 -2.44 10.33 -15.70
C TRP A 278 -1.55 9.60 -16.73
N ASN A 279 -1.82 9.82 -18.01
CA ASN A 279 -1.00 9.28 -19.08
C ASN A 279 0.19 10.21 -19.43
N GLU A 280 1.01 9.80 -20.39
CA GLU A 280 2.16 10.57 -20.89
C GLU A 280 1.80 11.88 -21.59
N LEU A 281 0.51 12.13 -21.83
CA LEU A 281 -0.01 13.35 -22.46
C LEU A 281 -0.58 14.34 -21.44
N ASP A 282 -0.32 14.13 -20.13
CA ASP A 282 -0.83 14.96 -19.04
C ASP A 282 -2.37 14.96 -19.00
N GLN A 283 -2.98 13.81 -19.31
CA GLN A 283 -4.44 13.63 -19.31
C GLN A 283 -4.86 12.62 -18.23
N PRO A 284 -5.82 12.98 -17.36
CA PRO A 284 -6.33 12.06 -16.36
C PRO A 284 -7.13 10.93 -17.05
N VAL A 285 -6.93 9.70 -16.59
CA VAL A 285 -7.61 8.51 -17.11
C VAL A 285 -8.82 8.21 -16.24
N GLU A 286 -9.89 9.00 -16.43
CA GLU A 286 -11.07 9.00 -15.54
C GLU A 286 -12.17 7.98 -15.91
N THR A 287 -12.02 7.21 -17.00
CA THR A 287 -13.13 6.45 -17.59
C THR A 287 -13.31 5.04 -17.02
N ALA A 288 -13.96 4.89 -15.85
CA ALA A 288 -14.30 3.62 -15.17
C ALA A 288 -14.82 2.49 -16.11
N PRO A 289 -14.30 1.23 -16.12
CA PRO A 289 -13.12 0.67 -15.40
C PRO A 289 -11.82 1.47 -15.61
N ILE A 290 -10.59 1.00 -15.43
CA ILE A 290 -9.46 1.69 -16.10
C ILE A 290 -9.06 0.79 -17.27
N PRO A 291 -9.96 0.47 -18.24
CA PRO A 291 -9.73 -0.71 -19.06
C PRO A 291 -8.71 -0.49 -20.17
N ASP A 292 -8.37 0.76 -20.55
CA ASP A 292 -7.62 0.96 -21.79
C ASP A 292 -6.16 1.39 -21.62
N PHE A 293 -5.77 2.07 -20.53
CA PHE A 293 -4.37 2.54 -20.38
C PHE A 293 -3.47 1.51 -19.68
N ILE A 294 -3.96 0.88 -18.60
CA ILE A 294 -3.17 -0.06 -17.77
C ILE A 294 -4.04 -1.24 -17.34
N ALA A 295 -4.43 -2.05 -18.33
CA ALA A 295 -5.42 -3.14 -18.20
C ALA A 295 -5.19 -4.12 -17.03
N ASN A 296 -3.94 -4.26 -16.57
CA ASN A 296 -3.55 -5.17 -15.51
C ASN A 296 -3.51 -4.51 -14.13
N PHE A 297 -3.98 -3.28 -13.98
CA PHE A 297 -3.99 -2.58 -12.69
C PHE A 297 -5.41 -2.15 -12.34
N LYS A 298 -5.83 -2.43 -11.11
CA LYS A 298 -7.11 -2.00 -10.53
C LYS A 298 -6.85 -1.03 -9.41
N MET A 299 -7.68 0.00 -9.32
CA MET A 299 -7.59 1.00 -8.26
C MET A 299 -8.90 1.14 -7.51
N ASN A 300 -8.79 1.56 -6.24
CA ASN A 300 -9.93 1.87 -5.39
C ASN A 300 -9.94 3.36 -5.04
N TRP A 301 -11.03 4.03 -5.39
CA TRP A 301 -11.25 5.46 -5.17
C TRP A 301 -11.92 5.78 -3.83
N GLN A 302 -12.31 4.76 -3.07
CA GLN A 302 -12.87 4.92 -1.73
C GLN A 302 -11.77 5.19 -0.70
N TRP A 303 -11.00 6.27 -0.91
CA TRP A 303 -9.80 6.60 -0.13
C TRP A 303 -10.06 6.66 1.37
N GLN A 304 -11.21 7.23 1.79
CA GLN A 304 -11.57 7.30 3.21
C GLN A 304 -11.80 5.90 3.82
N ASP A 305 -12.47 4.99 3.12
CA ASP A 305 -12.71 3.64 3.64
C ASP A 305 -11.41 2.83 3.69
N ILE A 306 -10.55 2.96 2.69
CA ILE A 306 -9.23 2.33 2.67
C ILE A 306 -8.40 2.80 3.87
N ALA A 307 -8.27 4.12 4.06
CA ALA A 307 -7.50 4.68 5.18
C ALA A 307 -8.09 4.27 6.53
N LYS A 308 -9.42 4.29 6.68
CA LYS A 308 -10.11 3.86 7.90
C LYS A 308 -9.82 2.40 8.22
N ASN A 309 -9.87 1.52 7.22
CA ASN A 309 -9.60 0.10 7.40
C ASN A 309 -8.13 -0.17 7.75
N ILE A 310 -7.18 0.53 7.12
CA ILE A 310 -5.75 0.41 7.44
C ILE A 310 -5.48 0.87 8.87
N VAL A 311 -6.03 2.01 9.28
CA VAL A 311 -5.89 2.51 10.64
C VAL A 311 -6.50 1.53 11.65
N ALA A 312 -7.72 1.04 11.39
CA ALA A 312 -8.35 0.04 12.26
C ALA A 312 -7.51 -1.23 12.40
N GLN A 313 -6.84 -1.65 11.33
CA GLN A 313 -6.02 -2.86 11.30
C GLN A 313 -4.68 -2.71 12.02
N TYR A 314 -3.96 -1.60 11.80
CA TYR A 314 -2.54 -1.50 12.19
C TYR A 314 -2.24 -0.45 13.26
N ARG A 315 -3.21 0.37 13.69
CA ARG A 315 -2.87 1.48 14.60
C ARG A 315 -2.27 1.01 15.91
N GLN A 316 -2.66 -0.16 16.40
CA GLN A 316 -2.14 -0.71 17.65
C GLN A 316 -0.72 -1.29 17.53
N ASP A 317 -0.23 -1.52 16.31
CA ASP A 317 1.08 -2.13 16.05
C ASP A 317 2.21 -1.11 15.90
N VAL A 318 1.86 0.18 15.78
CA VAL A 318 2.78 1.28 15.49
C VAL A 318 2.66 2.41 16.50
N ASP A 319 3.74 3.13 16.72
CA ASP A 319 3.77 4.28 17.60
C ASP A 319 3.25 5.54 16.90
N TYR A 320 3.59 5.68 15.61
CA TYR A 320 3.27 6.85 14.78
C TYR A 320 2.83 6.41 13.38
N MET A 321 1.67 6.87 12.92
CA MET A 321 1.07 6.46 11.64
C MET A 321 1.21 7.55 10.57
N VAL A 322 1.85 7.22 9.46
CA VAL A 322 2.11 8.12 8.33
C VAL A 322 1.30 7.70 7.11
N MET A 323 0.53 8.64 6.55
CA MET A 323 -0.02 8.51 5.21
C MET A 323 0.95 9.18 4.24
N LEU A 324 1.63 8.41 3.39
CA LEU A 324 2.43 8.94 2.29
C LEU A 324 1.51 9.04 1.07
N SER A 325 1.20 10.26 0.65
CA SER A 325 0.04 10.51 -0.21
C SER A 325 0.39 11.26 -1.47
N HIS A 326 -0.32 10.90 -2.53
CA HIS A 326 -0.38 11.61 -3.79
C HIS A 326 -1.84 11.95 -4.17
N LEU A 327 -2.70 12.17 -3.16
CA LEU A 327 -4.09 12.59 -3.36
C LEU A 327 -4.25 14.10 -3.52
N GLY A 328 -3.28 14.85 -3.02
CA GLY A 328 -3.29 16.30 -2.97
C GLY A 328 -3.83 16.87 -1.67
N GLU A 329 -3.29 18.04 -1.29
CA GLU A 329 -3.49 18.70 -0.01
C GLU A 329 -4.96 18.74 0.49
N GLY A 330 -5.92 18.99 -0.41
CA GLY A 330 -7.34 19.03 -0.04
C GLY A 330 -7.89 17.68 0.42
N ALA A 331 -7.64 16.62 -0.35
CA ALA A 331 -8.08 15.26 -0.01
C ALA A 331 -7.30 14.73 1.20
N ASP A 332 -6.00 15.01 1.26
CA ASP A 332 -5.11 14.68 2.37
C ASP A 332 -5.61 15.26 3.70
N THR A 333 -5.93 16.55 3.70
CA THR A 333 -6.49 17.25 4.86
C THR A 333 -7.82 16.65 5.28
N GLN A 334 -8.71 16.38 4.33
CA GLN A 334 -10.03 15.81 4.62
C GLN A 334 -9.92 14.41 5.26
N ILE A 335 -9.08 13.54 4.71
CA ILE A 335 -8.87 12.18 5.21
C ILE A 335 -8.25 12.21 6.60
N ALA A 336 -7.17 12.99 6.78
CA ALA A 336 -6.49 13.11 8.07
C ALA A 336 -7.40 13.71 9.15
N GLN A 337 -8.32 14.62 8.78
CA GLN A 337 -9.27 15.20 9.72
C GLN A 337 -10.37 14.20 10.14
N ASN A 338 -10.89 13.43 9.19
CA ASN A 338 -12.03 12.53 9.41
C ASN A 338 -11.63 11.19 10.04
N ILE A 339 -10.37 10.76 9.88
CA ILE A 339 -9.92 9.43 10.29
C ILE A 339 -8.92 9.56 11.45
N ALA A 340 -9.43 9.40 12.66
CA ALA A 340 -8.61 9.36 13.87
C ALA A 340 -7.63 8.19 13.81
N GLY A 341 -6.35 8.46 14.07
CA GLY A 341 -5.27 7.47 14.06
C GLY A 341 -4.18 7.73 13.02
N ILE A 342 -4.42 8.62 12.04
CA ILE A 342 -3.37 9.14 11.15
C ILE A 342 -2.64 10.27 11.88
N ASP A 343 -1.33 10.18 12.05
CA ASP A 343 -0.54 11.17 12.78
C ASP A 343 0.11 12.21 11.86
N LEU A 344 0.59 11.78 10.70
CA LEU A 344 1.27 12.61 9.72
C LEU A 344 0.84 12.25 8.31
N VAL A 345 0.61 13.26 7.47
CA VAL A 345 0.50 13.13 6.03
C VAL A 345 1.70 13.79 5.37
N LEU A 346 2.38 13.03 4.52
CA LEU A 346 3.45 13.50 3.65
C LEU A 346 2.90 13.44 2.22
N GLY A 347 2.46 14.60 1.70
CA GLY A 347 1.67 14.74 0.49
C GLY A 347 2.44 15.21 -0.75
N GLY A 348 1.73 15.31 -1.88
CA GLY A 348 2.21 15.80 -3.18
C GLY A 348 1.05 16.25 -4.07
N HIS A 349 1.17 16.09 -5.39
CA HIS A 349 0.10 16.20 -6.41
C HIS A 349 -0.34 17.63 -6.77
N THR A 350 -0.66 18.50 -5.80
CA THR A 350 -1.37 19.76 -6.13
C THR A 350 -0.51 20.85 -6.76
N HIS A 351 0.82 20.75 -6.64
CA HIS A 351 1.78 21.79 -7.02
C HIS A 351 1.46 23.16 -6.40
N GLY A 352 0.82 23.16 -5.22
CA GLY A 352 0.43 24.37 -4.48
C GLY A 352 1.61 25.13 -3.85
N GLY A 353 2.83 24.60 -3.99
CA GLY A 353 4.00 25.02 -3.24
C GLY A 353 4.05 24.36 -1.86
N GLU A 354 5.01 24.81 -1.05
CA GLU A 354 5.24 24.21 0.27
C GLU A 354 4.18 24.61 1.29
N SER A 355 3.59 23.61 1.95
CA SER A 355 2.60 23.79 3.02
C SER A 355 2.89 22.92 4.24
N PHE A 356 2.47 23.43 5.40
CA PHE A 356 2.48 22.71 6.66
C PHE A 356 1.24 23.14 7.44
N GLN A 357 0.43 22.16 7.84
CA GLN A 357 -0.76 22.36 8.65
C GLN A 357 -0.76 21.39 9.82
N GLN A 358 -1.08 21.90 11.01
CA GLN A 358 -1.49 21.07 12.13
C GLN A 358 -3.01 21.18 12.27
N LEU A 359 -3.70 20.05 12.17
CA LEU A 359 -5.16 19.97 12.28
C LEU A 359 -5.61 19.98 13.74
N ASP A 360 -6.89 20.28 13.98
CA ASP A 360 -7.48 20.33 15.33
C ASP A 360 -7.37 18.98 16.08
N ASN A 361 -7.37 17.87 15.34
CA ASN A 361 -7.19 16.53 15.91
C ASN A 361 -5.71 16.18 16.20
N GLY A 362 -4.79 17.11 15.94
CA GLY A 362 -3.36 17.00 16.18
C GLY A 362 -2.55 16.39 15.03
N SER A 363 -3.19 15.94 13.96
CA SER A 363 -2.50 15.38 12.79
C SER A 363 -1.77 16.48 12.02
N LEU A 364 -0.62 16.13 11.45
CA LEU A 364 0.19 17.03 10.62
C LEU A 364 -0.07 16.71 9.14
N VAL A 365 -0.21 17.74 8.30
CA VAL A 365 -0.32 17.61 6.84
C VAL A 365 0.75 18.49 6.22
N ILE A 366 1.60 17.87 5.39
CA ILE A 366 2.75 18.51 4.76
C ILE A 366 2.69 18.27 3.27
N GLN A 367 3.01 19.29 2.50
CA GLN A 367 3.32 19.17 1.08
C GLN A 367 4.64 19.91 0.81
N PRO A 368 5.64 19.29 0.19
CA PRO A 368 6.88 19.97 -0.17
C PRO A 368 6.68 20.83 -1.43
N ASN A 369 7.72 21.56 -1.82
CA ASN A 369 7.75 22.16 -3.14
C ASN A 369 7.89 21.09 -4.24
N PHE A 370 7.58 21.41 -5.48
CA PHE A 370 7.54 20.47 -6.61
C PHE A 370 8.71 20.71 -7.58
N PHE A 371 8.84 19.86 -8.61
CA PHE A 371 9.87 19.95 -9.66
C PHE A 371 11.31 19.99 -9.12
N ALA A 372 11.57 19.28 -8.02
CA ALA A 372 12.86 19.28 -7.33
C ALA A 372 13.34 20.68 -6.87
N GLN A 373 12.44 21.66 -6.77
CA GLN A 373 12.77 23.03 -6.33
C GLN A 373 12.91 23.15 -4.82
N GLY A 374 12.46 22.16 -4.06
CA GLY A 374 12.58 22.16 -2.61
C GLY A 374 12.27 20.81 -2.00
N LEU A 375 12.47 20.75 -0.70
CA LEU A 375 12.13 19.63 0.17
C LEU A 375 11.59 20.18 1.48
N THR A 376 10.83 19.36 2.20
CA THR A 376 10.45 19.66 3.58
C THR A 376 11.28 18.80 4.52
N ASP A 377 11.89 19.44 5.52
CA ASP A 377 12.64 18.79 6.58
C ASP A 377 11.86 18.92 7.89
N LEU A 378 11.26 17.81 8.31
CA LEU A 378 10.45 17.71 9.52
C LEU A 378 11.21 16.93 10.58
N GLU A 379 11.45 17.52 11.74
CA GLU A 379 11.99 16.82 12.90
C GLU A 379 10.97 16.77 14.02
N LEU A 380 10.68 15.56 14.50
CA LEU A 380 9.72 15.27 15.56
C LEU A 380 10.45 14.65 16.75
N THR A 381 10.39 15.29 17.92
CA THR A 381 10.98 14.75 19.15
C THR A 381 9.92 14.08 20.02
N PHE A 382 10.15 12.85 20.45
CA PHE A 382 9.24 12.05 21.25
C PHE A 382 9.80 11.79 22.64
N GLU A 383 8.94 11.81 23.66
CA GLU A 383 9.27 11.38 25.03
C GLU A 383 9.12 9.87 25.13
N LYS A 384 10.19 9.15 25.52
CA LYS A 384 10.13 7.67 25.57
C LYS A 384 9.17 7.14 26.64
N ALA A 385 8.97 7.89 27.73
CA ALA A 385 8.06 7.51 28.82
C ALA A 385 6.59 7.42 28.38
N ARG A 386 6.22 8.01 27.23
CA ARG A 386 4.84 8.01 26.69
C ARG A 386 4.54 6.87 25.70
N HIS A 387 5.47 5.93 25.49
CA HIS A 387 5.23 4.74 24.65
C HIS A 387 4.09 3.83 25.12
N THR A 388 3.48 4.10 26.29
CA THR A 388 2.30 3.37 26.78
C THR A 388 0.97 4.02 26.39
N GLU A 389 0.97 5.18 25.71
CA GLU A 389 -0.25 5.81 25.19
C GLU A 389 -0.64 5.18 23.84
N GLU A 390 -1.94 5.05 23.56
CA GLU A 390 -2.46 4.53 22.26
C GLU A 390 -2.00 5.37 21.04
N ARG A 391 -1.52 6.60 21.27
CA ARG A 391 -1.05 7.54 20.25
C ARG A 391 0.10 8.40 20.78
N LEU A 392 1.32 8.16 20.30
CA LEU A 392 2.49 8.98 20.65
C LEU A 392 2.45 10.32 19.93
N LYS A 393 2.37 11.41 20.71
CA LYS A 393 2.47 12.78 20.19
C LYS A 393 3.89 13.32 20.36
N PRO A 394 4.42 14.05 19.37
CA PRO A 394 5.72 14.69 19.52
C PRO A 394 5.66 15.78 20.59
N LEU A 395 6.70 15.87 21.42
CA LEU A 395 6.97 16.99 22.33
C LEU A 395 7.32 18.26 21.57
N HIS A 396 8.13 18.11 20.53
CA HIS A 396 8.63 19.21 19.70
C HIS A 396 8.48 18.86 18.23
N ILE A 397 8.04 19.86 17.46
CA ILE A 397 7.90 19.81 16.01
C ILE A 397 8.75 20.94 15.45
N VAL A 398 9.74 20.61 14.64
CA VAL A 398 10.58 21.57 13.92
C VAL A 398 10.41 21.30 12.43
N VAL A 399 9.97 22.32 11.69
CA VAL A 399 9.83 22.27 10.24
C VAL A 399 10.83 23.25 9.64
N ARG A 400 11.72 22.76 8.80
CA ARG A 400 12.68 23.57 8.04
C ARG A 400 12.30 23.45 6.57
N ARG A 401 12.10 24.63 5.99
CA ARG A 401 11.77 24.82 4.58
C ARG A 401 13.07 25.06 3.84
N ASN A 402 13.34 24.30 2.78
CA ASN A 402 14.55 24.50 2.01
C ASN A 402 14.21 24.62 0.53
N ASP A 403 14.13 25.87 0.07
CA ASP A 403 14.14 26.19 -1.35
C ASP A 403 15.55 25.91 -1.89
N LEU A 404 15.65 24.93 -2.79
CA LEU A 404 16.91 24.57 -3.44
C LEU A 404 17.22 25.49 -4.64
N VAL A 405 16.31 26.44 -4.93
CA VAL A 405 16.47 27.50 -5.92
C VAL A 405 17.31 28.62 -5.32
N PHE A 406 18.64 28.44 -5.32
CA PHE A 406 19.58 29.53 -5.01
C PHE A 406 19.60 30.53 -6.17
N ASN A 407 18.93 31.67 -5.98
CA ASN A 407 19.03 32.82 -6.88
C ASN A 407 20.37 33.54 -6.66
N SER A 408 21.47 33.01 -7.21
CA SER A 408 22.61 33.75 -7.80
C SER A 408 23.94 32.99 -7.68
N LYS A 409 24.89 33.39 -8.54
CA LYS A 409 26.27 32.89 -8.66
C LYS A 409 27.15 33.05 -7.39
N GLU A 410 26.61 33.53 -6.28
CA GLU A 410 27.39 33.81 -5.05
C GLU A 410 27.40 32.64 -4.04
N ASP A 411 26.53 31.64 -4.21
CA ASP A 411 26.43 30.48 -3.29
C ASP A 411 27.28 29.26 -3.71
N TYR A 412 28.26 29.44 -4.61
CA TYR A 412 29.17 28.40 -5.09
C TYR A 412 30.63 28.60 -4.70
#